data_AF-A0A0F6RJ42-F1
#
_entry.id   AF-A0A0F6RJ42-F1
#
_cell.length_a   1.000
_cell.length_b   1.000
_cell.length_c   1.000
_cell.angle_alpha   90.00
_cell.angle_beta   90.00
_cell.angle_gamma   90.00
#
_symmetry.space_group_name_H-M   'P 1'
#
loop_
_entity.id
_entity.type
_entity.pdbx_description
1 polymer ?
#
loop_
_entity_poly.entity_id
_entity_poly.type
_entity_poly.pdbx_seq_one_letter_code
_entity_poly.pdbx_strand_id
1 'polypeptide(L)'
;MTVKLEALIRSFGKSYDELVSLGLITYKTPPTASSGEPDLNLEMAKEGLFLTFKRQGRIFQVITLAIQNGKAKNWVFPSELPFGLLPQMDVDWVHSHFSDPIYTQQPKVIMRRAFGRCEVYKLDVAGSEVAIQFDFDIAEHVDSVTFRPLSLVNALLSGTK
;
A
#
# COMPACT_ATOMS: atom_id res chain seq x y z
N MET A 1 11.23 1.22 14.62
CA MET A 1 10.19 0.48 15.38
C MET A 1 9.66 -0.58 14.44
N THR A 2 9.45 -1.82 14.90
CA THR A 2 8.84 -2.85 14.06
C THR A 2 7.34 -2.65 14.05
N VAL A 3 6.75 -2.53 12.86
CA VAL A 3 5.30 -2.36 12.68
C VAL A 3 4.67 -3.72 12.42
N LYS A 4 3.55 -4.02 13.08
CA LYS A 4 2.78 -5.25 12.85
C LYS A 4 1.91 -5.09 11.60
N LEU A 5 2.49 -5.27 10.42
CA LEU A 5 1.85 -4.96 9.13
C LEU A 5 0.56 -5.74 8.89
N GLU A 6 0.53 -7.05 9.16
CA GLU A 6 -0.70 -7.83 9.00
C GLU A 6 -1.82 -7.35 9.92
N ALA A 7 -1.49 -7.00 11.18
CA ALA A 7 -2.48 -6.48 12.12
C ALA A 7 -3.03 -5.12 11.67
N LEU A 8 -2.18 -4.30 11.04
CA LEU A 8 -2.57 -3.01 10.48
C LEU A 8 -3.51 -3.22 9.28
N ILE A 9 -3.17 -4.10 8.33
CA ILE A 9 -4.01 -4.44 7.17
C ILE A 9 -5.37 -5.01 7.61
N ARG A 10 -5.39 -5.89 8.62
CA ARG A 10 -6.63 -6.42 9.21
C ARG A 10 -7.47 -5.35 9.94
N SER A 11 -6.95 -4.14 10.13
CA SER A 11 -7.61 -3.03 10.80
C SER A 11 -8.17 -1.98 9.84
N PHE A 12 -8.26 -2.27 8.52
CA PHE A 12 -9.02 -1.41 7.61
C PHE A 12 -10.43 -1.15 8.14
N GLY A 13 -10.90 0.09 7.99
CA GLY A 13 -12.18 0.53 8.52
C GLY A 13 -12.14 1.06 9.96
N LYS A 14 -11.04 0.86 10.70
CA LYS A 14 -10.85 1.49 12.02
C LYS A 14 -10.42 2.95 11.89
N SER A 15 -10.78 3.76 12.87
CA SER A 15 -10.32 5.15 12.97
C SER A 15 -8.85 5.25 13.40
N TYR A 16 -8.23 6.38 13.10
CA TYR A 16 -6.87 6.69 13.59
C TYR A 16 -6.73 6.51 15.10
N ASP A 17 -7.70 6.98 15.89
CA ASP A 17 -7.64 6.90 17.36
C ASP A 17 -7.71 5.45 17.85
N GLU A 18 -8.48 4.58 17.20
CA GLU A 18 -8.49 3.14 17.48
C GLU A 18 -7.14 2.48 17.15
N LEU A 19 -6.50 2.85 16.04
CA LEU A 19 -5.18 2.32 15.69
C LEU A 19 -4.10 2.73 16.71
N VAL A 20 -4.18 3.95 17.24
CA VAL A 20 -3.31 4.43 18.32
C VAL A 20 -3.61 3.69 19.62
N SER A 21 -4.89 3.52 19.98
CA SER A 21 -5.31 2.80 21.19
C SER A 21 -4.87 1.33 21.17
N LEU A 22 -4.90 0.69 20.01
CA LEU A 22 -4.40 -0.69 19.80
C LEU A 22 -2.87 -0.78 19.75
N GLY A 23 -2.16 0.35 19.79
CA GLY A 23 -0.70 0.41 19.67
C GLY A 23 -0.18 -0.03 18.30
N LEU A 24 -1.01 0.00 17.25
CA LEU A 24 -0.61 -0.34 15.88
C LEU A 24 0.15 0.81 15.21
N ILE A 25 -0.14 2.04 15.63
CA ILE A 25 0.55 3.27 15.22
C ILE A 25 0.94 4.04 16.48
N THR A 26 2.17 4.54 16.55
CA THR A 26 2.70 5.29 17.70
C THR A 26 2.97 6.76 17.39
N TYR A 27 2.72 7.17 16.14
CA TYR A 27 2.86 8.55 15.71
C TYR A 27 1.83 9.42 16.44
N LYS A 28 2.30 10.54 17.01
CA LYS A 28 1.42 11.53 17.67
C LYS A 28 0.81 12.50 16.67
N THR A 29 1.47 12.70 15.55
CA THR A 29 0.98 13.58 14.48
C THR A 29 -0.19 12.89 13.78
N PRO A 30 -1.40 13.47 13.81
CA PRO A 30 -2.55 12.89 13.13
C PRO A 30 -2.37 12.95 11.60
N PRO A 31 -3.10 12.13 10.83
CA PRO A 31 -3.09 12.21 9.38
C PRO A 31 -3.61 13.58 8.91
N THR A 32 -2.96 14.16 7.91
CA THR A 32 -3.24 15.51 7.42
C THR A 32 -3.43 15.54 5.91
N ALA A 33 -4.18 16.52 5.41
CA ALA A 33 -4.22 16.91 4.01
C ALA A 33 -4.70 18.36 3.87
N SER A 34 -4.50 18.94 2.69
CA SER A 34 -5.00 20.28 2.33
C SER A 34 -6.52 20.37 2.45
N SER A 35 -7.06 21.58 2.60
CA SER A 35 -8.52 21.78 2.62
C SER A 35 -9.14 21.31 1.31
N GLY A 36 -10.27 20.60 1.37
CA GLY A 36 -10.99 20.05 0.22
C GLY A 36 -10.58 18.64 -0.21
N GLU A 37 -9.42 18.13 0.23
CA GLU A 37 -9.00 16.76 -0.10
C GLU A 37 -9.88 15.72 0.62
N PRO A 38 -10.46 14.73 -0.07
CA PRO A 38 -11.34 13.73 0.56
C PRO A 38 -10.60 12.81 1.54
N ASP A 39 -9.29 12.66 1.34
CA ASP A 39 -8.44 11.77 2.10
C ASP A 39 -7.38 12.52 2.91
N LEU A 40 -6.93 11.91 4.00
CA LEU A 40 -5.86 12.36 4.88
C LEU A 40 -4.72 11.36 4.82
N ASN A 41 -3.49 11.85 4.88
CA ASN A 41 -2.30 11.00 4.75
C ASN A 41 -1.41 11.10 5.99
N LEU A 42 -0.78 9.98 6.34
CA LEU A 42 0.26 9.88 7.35
C LEU A 42 1.47 9.17 6.76
N GLU A 43 2.57 9.89 6.64
CA GLU A 43 3.85 9.35 6.17
C GLU A 43 4.69 8.88 7.36
N MET A 44 4.97 7.57 7.41
CA MET A 44 5.86 6.94 8.38
C MET A 44 7.16 6.56 7.67
N ALA A 45 7.90 7.57 7.22
CA ALA A 45 9.04 7.41 6.33
C ALA A 45 10.16 6.51 6.89
N LYS A 46 10.33 6.47 8.22
CA LYS A 46 11.33 5.61 8.88
C LYS A 46 10.94 4.13 8.83
N GLU A 47 9.65 3.86 8.80
CA GLU A 47 9.05 2.53 8.71
C GLU A 47 8.78 2.12 7.26
N GLY A 48 8.99 3.03 6.30
CA GLY A 48 8.69 2.78 4.89
C GLY A 48 7.20 2.67 4.59
N LEU A 49 6.34 3.31 5.40
CA LEU A 49 4.88 3.20 5.25
C LEU A 49 4.26 4.54 4.88
N PHE A 50 3.25 4.47 4.03
CA PHE A 50 2.35 5.57 3.75
C PHE A 50 0.92 5.11 3.99
N LEU A 51 0.22 5.78 4.91
CA LEU A 51 -1.14 5.42 5.32
C LEU A 51 -2.12 6.49 4.84
N THR A 52 -3.23 6.05 4.26
CA THR A 52 -4.32 6.92 3.82
C THR A 52 -5.60 6.60 4.58
N PHE A 53 -6.29 7.68 4.95
CA PHE A 53 -7.51 7.67 5.73
C PHE A 53 -8.58 8.50 5.03
N LYS A 54 -9.85 8.08 5.08
CA LYS A 54 -10.96 8.97 4.75
C LYS A 54 -11.00 10.15 5.71
N ARG A 55 -11.17 11.36 5.20
CA ARG A 55 -11.28 12.56 6.06
C ARG A 55 -12.42 12.43 7.05
N GLN A 56 -13.59 12.01 6.60
CA GLN A 56 -14.74 11.79 7.48
C GLN A 56 -14.45 10.59 8.40
N GLY A 57 -14.37 10.85 9.70
CA GLY A 57 -14.10 9.83 10.72
C GLY A 57 -12.64 9.37 10.80
N ARG A 58 -11.71 9.90 9.98
CA ARG A 58 -10.30 9.46 9.93
C ARG A 58 -10.18 7.95 9.82
N ILE A 59 -10.95 7.37 8.90
CA ILE A 59 -11.07 5.92 8.75
C ILE A 59 -9.93 5.39 7.89
N PHE A 60 -9.15 4.45 8.41
CA PHE A 60 -8.01 3.85 7.73
C PHE A 60 -8.44 2.98 6.55
N GLN A 61 -7.83 3.18 5.38
CA GLN A 61 -8.25 2.51 4.14
C GLN A 61 -7.14 1.98 3.26
N VAL A 62 -5.96 2.62 3.24
CA VAL A 62 -4.88 2.22 2.35
C VAL A 62 -3.56 2.26 3.09
N ILE A 63 -2.72 1.27 2.85
CA ILE A 63 -1.33 1.25 3.26
C ILE A 63 -0.45 0.92 2.06
N THR A 64 0.57 1.73 1.85
CA THR A 64 1.63 1.47 0.88
C THR A 64 2.94 1.22 1.62
N LEU A 65 3.59 0.11 1.26
CA LEU A 65 4.91 -0.30 1.72
C LEU A 65 5.94 0.11 0.66
N ALA A 66 6.89 0.97 1.02
CA ALA A 66 8.01 1.35 0.17
C ALA A 66 9.09 0.26 0.22
N ILE A 67 8.97 -0.76 -0.65
CA ILE A 67 9.92 -1.88 -0.72
C ILE A 67 11.29 -1.36 -1.14
N GLN A 68 11.32 -0.50 -2.17
CA GLN A 68 12.48 0.29 -2.52
C GLN A 68 12.36 1.71 -1.98
N ASN A 69 13.51 2.35 -1.79
CA ASN A 69 13.57 3.78 -1.47
C ASN A 69 14.83 4.38 -2.09
N GLY A 70 14.72 4.84 -3.33
CA GLY A 70 15.84 5.41 -4.08
C GLY A 70 16.46 6.69 -3.45
N LYS A 71 15.81 7.30 -2.45
CA LYS A 71 16.34 8.45 -1.72
C LYS A 71 17.21 8.04 -0.51
N ALA A 72 17.02 6.83 0.00
CA ALA A 72 17.74 6.33 1.18
C ALA A 72 18.92 5.46 0.76
N LYS A 73 20.10 5.75 1.29
CA LYS A 73 21.29 4.92 1.06
C LYS A 73 21.13 3.58 1.79
N ASN A 74 21.36 2.47 1.09
CA ASN A 74 21.27 1.10 1.64
C ASN A 74 19.89 0.81 2.28
N TRP A 75 18.82 1.23 1.62
CA TRP A 75 17.47 0.97 2.09
C TRP A 75 17.23 -0.54 2.24
N VAL A 76 16.78 -0.93 3.42
CA VAL A 76 16.23 -2.24 3.70
C VAL A 76 14.92 -2.00 4.41
N PHE A 77 13.86 -2.64 3.92
CA PHE A 77 12.55 -2.48 4.52
C PHE A 77 12.59 -2.90 6.00
N PRO A 78 12.16 -2.05 6.95
CA PRO A 78 12.56 -2.16 8.36
C PRO A 78 11.73 -3.15 9.18
N SER A 79 10.63 -3.68 8.64
CA SER A 79 9.74 -4.62 9.32
C SER A 79 9.59 -5.90 8.51
N GLU A 80 9.12 -6.97 9.14
CA GLU A 80 8.72 -8.19 8.42
C GLU A 80 7.56 -7.87 7.49
N LEU A 81 7.67 -8.27 6.23
CA LEU A 81 6.62 -8.05 5.24
C LEU A 81 5.45 -9.03 5.49
N PRO A 82 4.20 -8.58 5.28
CA PRO A 82 3.03 -9.38 5.58
C PRO A 82 2.85 -10.51 4.56
N PHE A 83 2.15 -11.57 4.96
CA PHE A 83 1.66 -12.63 4.05
C PHE A 83 2.74 -13.34 3.24
N GLY A 84 3.97 -13.43 3.77
CA GLY A 84 5.09 -14.14 3.13
C GLY A 84 5.74 -13.38 1.97
N LEU A 85 5.45 -12.10 1.80
CA LEU A 85 6.16 -11.25 0.83
C LEU A 85 7.65 -11.14 1.17
N LEU A 86 8.48 -11.01 0.14
CA LEU A 86 9.93 -10.93 0.27
C LEU A 86 10.44 -9.48 0.13
N PRO A 87 11.55 -9.10 0.79
CA PRO A 87 12.12 -7.76 0.65
C PRO A 87 12.68 -7.44 -0.74
N GLN A 88 12.88 -8.47 -1.57
CA GLN A 88 13.36 -8.37 -2.94
C GLN A 88 12.45 -9.28 -3.77
N MET A 89 11.61 -8.67 -4.60
CA MET A 89 10.66 -9.36 -5.47
C MET A 89 10.74 -8.75 -6.85
N ASP A 90 10.61 -9.57 -7.87
CA ASP A 90 10.46 -9.17 -9.27
C ASP A 90 9.12 -9.67 -9.81
N VAL A 91 8.85 -9.34 -11.07
CA VAL A 91 7.62 -9.75 -11.76
C VAL A 91 7.44 -11.27 -11.80
N ASP A 92 8.51 -12.02 -12.01
CA ASP A 92 8.48 -13.49 -12.10
C ASP A 92 8.11 -14.11 -10.74
N TRP A 93 8.66 -13.57 -9.65
CA TRP A 93 8.27 -13.97 -8.30
C TRP A 93 6.79 -13.69 -8.04
N VAL A 94 6.29 -12.50 -8.40
CA VAL A 94 4.86 -12.17 -8.22
C VAL A 94 3.98 -13.12 -9.03
N HIS A 95 4.30 -13.37 -10.30
CA HIS A 95 3.51 -14.24 -11.17
C HIS A 95 3.54 -15.71 -10.77
N SER A 96 4.58 -16.16 -10.07
CA SER A 96 4.65 -17.53 -9.52
C SER A 96 3.88 -17.70 -8.20
N HIS A 97 3.55 -16.62 -7.50
CA HIS A 97 2.89 -16.66 -6.18
C HIS A 97 1.43 -16.19 -6.20
N PHE A 98 1.03 -15.40 -7.20
CA PHE A 98 -0.32 -14.88 -7.34
C PHE A 98 -1.02 -15.44 -8.59
N SER A 99 -2.35 -15.48 -8.55
CA SER A 99 -3.18 -15.78 -9.73
C SER A 99 -3.11 -14.65 -10.75
N ASP A 100 -3.86 -14.73 -11.85
CA ASP A 100 -3.94 -13.61 -12.79
C ASP A 100 -4.39 -12.29 -12.11
N PRO A 101 -3.81 -11.14 -12.53
CA PRO A 101 -4.19 -9.84 -12.00
C PRO A 101 -5.61 -9.45 -12.45
N ILE A 102 -6.35 -8.79 -11.57
CA ILE A 102 -7.67 -8.20 -11.91
C ILE A 102 -7.54 -6.88 -12.66
N TYR A 103 -6.36 -6.26 -12.60
CA TYR A 103 -6.03 -5.04 -13.33
C TYR A 103 -4.53 -4.99 -13.57
N THR A 104 -4.15 -4.61 -14.79
CA THR A 104 -2.76 -4.37 -15.18
C THR A 104 -2.66 -3.04 -15.90
N GLN A 105 -1.74 -2.20 -15.45
CA GLN A 105 -1.29 -1.03 -16.17
C GLN A 105 0.09 -1.31 -16.76
N GLN A 106 0.21 -1.20 -18.08
CA GLN A 106 1.49 -1.33 -18.77
C GLN A 106 2.45 -0.18 -18.42
N PRO A 107 3.78 -0.39 -18.53
CA PRO A 107 4.76 0.67 -18.36
C PRO A 107 4.45 1.87 -19.25
N LYS A 108 4.67 3.07 -18.73
CA LYS A 108 4.36 4.31 -19.46
C LYS A 108 5.37 5.41 -19.16
N VAL A 109 5.54 6.31 -20.12
CA VAL A 109 6.35 7.51 -19.96
C VAL A 109 5.42 8.72 -19.84
N ILE A 110 5.52 9.46 -18.74
CA ILE A 110 4.79 10.72 -18.53
C ILE A 110 5.81 11.83 -18.28
N MET A 111 5.72 12.93 -19.05
CA MET A 111 6.61 14.09 -18.91
C MET A 111 8.10 13.71 -18.81
N ARG A 112 8.56 12.80 -19.71
CA ARG A 112 9.93 12.26 -19.78
C ARG A 112 10.36 11.37 -18.59
N ARG A 113 9.46 11.04 -17.67
CA ARG A 113 9.71 10.08 -16.60
C ARG A 113 9.10 8.74 -16.96
N ALA A 114 9.91 7.69 -16.96
CA ALA A 114 9.45 6.32 -17.13
C ALA A 114 8.88 5.79 -15.81
N PHE A 115 7.72 5.15 -15.91
CA PHE A 115 7.04 4.43 -14.83
C PHE A 115 6.93 2.98 -15.27
N GLY A 116 7.25 2.05 -14.36
CA GLY A 116 7.08 0.63 -14.61
C GLY A 116 5.61 0.23 -14.64
N ARG A 117 5.39 -1.08 -14.73
CA ARG A 117 4.05 -1.65 -14.72
C ARG A 117 3.44 -1.59 -13.31
N CYS A 118 2.13 -1.76 -13.25
CA CYS A 118 1.39 -1.88 -12.00
C CYS A 118 0.36 -3.01 -12.17
N GLU A 119 0.30 -3.92 -11.21
CA GLU A 119 -0.57 -5.09 -11.25
C GLU A 119 -1.34 -5.22 -9.93
N VAL A 120 -2.63 -5.47 -10.01
CA VAL A 120 -3.53 -5.57 -8.86
C VAL A 120 -4.13 -6.97 -8.80
N TYR A 121 -4.09 -7.58 -7.63
CA TYR A 121 -4.60 -8.92 -7.36
C TYR A 121 -5.60 -8.90 -6.21
N LYS A 122 -6.42 -9.95 -6.14
CA LYS A 122 -7.29 -10.22 -4.98
C LYS A 122 -6.51 -11.03 -3.95
N LEU A 123 -6.71 -10.71 -2.69
CA LEU A 123 -6.14 -11.39 -1.54
C LEU A 123 -7.20 -11.56 -0.46
N ASP A 124 -7.42 -12.78 0.01
CA ASP A 124 -8.22 -13.01 1.21
C ASP A 124 -7.35 -12.81 2.45
N VAL A 125 -7.79 -11.93 3.34
CA VAL A 125 -7.11 -11.67 4.61
C VAL A 125 -8.10 -11.94 5.74
N ALA A 126 -8.06 -13.15 6.28
CA ALA A 126 -8.93 -13.61 7.37
C ALA A 126 -10.42 -13.40 7.07
N GLY A 127 -10.86 -13.74 5.84
CA GLY A 127 -12.24 -13.59 5.39
C GLY A 127 -12.62 -12.17 4.93
N SER A 128 -11.67 -11.23 4.90
CA SER A 128 -11.86 -9.90 4.30
C SER A 128 -11.22 -9.86 2.91
N GLU A 129 -11.97 -9.39 1.91
CA GLU A 129 -11.46 -9.19 0.56
C GLU A 129 -10.59 -7.91 0.49
N VAL A 130 -9.28 -8.12 0.35
CA VAL A 130 -8.28 -7.07 0.19
C VAL A 130 -7.74 -7.12 -1.23
N ALA A 131 -7.47 -5.97 -1.82
CA ALA A 131 -6.68 -5.87 -3.02
C ALA A 131 -5.23 -5.58 -2.64
N ILE A 132 -4.31 -6.30 -3.29
CA ILE A 132 -2.87 -6.04 -3.24
C ILE A 132 -2.43 -5.53 -4.61
N GLN A 133 -1.74 -4.39 -4.61
CA GLN A 133 -1.19 -3.77 -5.81
C GLN A 133 0.34 -3.80 -5.71
N PHE A 134 0.99 -4.29 -6.76
CA PHE A 134 2.43 -4.22 -6.95
C PHE A 134 2.74 -3.13 -7.97
N ASP A 135 3.51 -2.14 -7.55
CA ASP A 135 4.08 -1.15 -8.46
C ASP A 135 5.54 -1.52 -8.70
N PHE A 136 5.89 -1.65 -9.98
CA PHE A 136 7.22 -2.08 -10.40
C PHE A 136 8.03 -0.89 -10.88
N ASP A 137 9.35 -0.97 -10.70
CA ASP A 137 10.29 -0.07 -11.36
C ASP A 137 10.48 -0.45 -12.85
N ILE A 138 11.36 0.27 -13.54
CA ILE A 138 11.66 0.02 -14.96
C ILE A 138 12.48 -1.24 -15.22
N ALA A 139 13.09 -1.81 -14.18
CA ALA A 139 13.82 -3.07 -14.20
C ALA A 139 12.94 -4.25 -13.75
N GLU A 140 11.63 -4.01 -13.59
CA GLU A 140 10.62 -5.01 -13.21
C GLU A 140 10.82 -5.59 -11.80
N HIS A 141 11.52 -4.87 -10.94
CA HIS A 141 11.54 -5.14 -9.51
C HIS A 141 10.40 -4.40 -8.81
N VAL A 142 9.87 -4.98 -7.75
CA VAL A 142 8.81 -4.35 -6.95
C VAL A 142 9.38 -3.13 -6.24
N ASP A 143 8.86 -1.95 -6.57
CA ASP A 143 9.18 -0.67 -5.95
C ASP A 143 8.32 -0.44 -4.70
N SER A 144 7.02 -0.71 -4.80
CA SER A 144 6.11 -0.59 -3.66
C SER A 144 4.95 -1.59 -3.72
N VAL A 145 4.39 -1.89 -2.55
CA VAL A 145 3.22 -2.76 -2.40
C VAL A 145 2.12 -2.02 -1.68
N THR A 146 0.94 -1.94 -2.27
CA THR A 146 -0.22 -1.24 -1.70
C THR A 146 -1.35 -2.19 -1.37
N PHE A 147 -1.87 -2.13 -0.14
CA PHE A 147 -3.05 -2.86 0.30
C PHE A 147 -4.22 -1.92 0.51
N ARG A 148 -5.41 -2.35 0.09
CA ARG A 148 -6.67 -1.60 0.27
C ARG A 148 -7.87 -2.53 0.17
N PRO A 149 -9.04 -2.19 0.76
CA PRO A 149 -10.27 -2.97 0.56
C PRO A 149 -10.58 -3.18 -0.93
N LEU A 150 -10.96 -4.40 -1.31
CA LEU A 150 -11.28 -4.73 -2.71
C LEU A 150 -12.42 -3.85 -3.27
N SER A 151 -13.38 -3.48 -2.42
CA SER A 151 -14.48 -2.58 -2.76
C SER A 151 -14.01 -1.21 -3.26
N LEU A 152 -12.89 -0.70 -2.73
CA LEU A 152 -12.30 0.57 -3.16
C LEU A 152 -11.70 0.45 -4.57
N VAL A 153 -11.11 -0.69 -4.91
CA VAL A 153 -10.61 -0.95 -6.28
C VAL A 153 -11.76 -1.07 -7.26
N ASN A 154 -12.78 -1.84 -6.93
CA ASN A 154 -13.94 -2.02 -7.79
C ASN A 154 -14.63 -0.68 -8.08
N ALA A 155 -14.72 0.21 -7.08
CA ALA A 155 -15.25 1.56 -7.27
C ALA A 155 -14.44 2.34 -8.32
N LEU A 156 -13.10 2.32 -8.23
CA LEU A 156 -12.21 3.00 -9.19
C LEU A 156 -12.33 2.42 -10.61
N LEU A 157 -12.39 1.09 -10.73
CA LEU A 157 -12.55 0.41 -12.02
C LEU A 157 -13.95 0.62 -12.62
N SER A 158 -14.98 0.79 -11.79
CA SER A 158 -16.36 1.04 -12.23
C SER A 158 -16.64 2.50 -12.61
N GLY A 159 -15.85 3.45 -12.06
CA GLY A 159 -15.97 4.89 -12.29
C GLY A 159 -15.31 5.40 -13.58
N THR A 160 -14.75 4.51 -14.40
CA THR A 160 -14.16 4.83 -15.72
C THR A 160 -15.17 4.80 -16.86
N LYS A 161 -16.42 5.24 -16.61
CA LYS A 161 -17.46 5.45 -17.63
C LYS A 161 -17.63 6.91 -17.96
#